data_AF-A0A352M885-F1
#
_entry.id   AF-A0A352M885-F1
#
_cell.length_a   1.000
_cell.length_b   1.000
_cell.length_c   1.000
_cell.angle_alpha   90.00
_cell.angle_beta   90.00
_cell.angle_gamma   90.00
#
_symmetry.space_group_name_H-M   'P 1'
#
loop_
_entity.id
_entity.type
_entity.pdbx_description
1 polymer ?
#
loop_
_entity_poly.entity_id
_entity_poly.type
_entity_poly.pdbx_seq_one_letter_code
_entity_poly.pdbx_strand_id
1 'polypeptide(L)'
;MLLKHISGLNETQAVSIVKYRNDNGKFTSRKALKKVPKIGEKTFEQAAGFIKVAESSNILDSTWVHPESYEAAEKMMELAGVPHAGLKGTAGLAKVREAFLKIDEKKIPEFAEKLGISILLASDIAAALKKPGLDPREELPPIMLKSDVLSISDIKVGMKLTGTVRNVVDFGAFVDIGVKNDGLC
;
A
#
# COMPACT_ATOMS: atom_id res chain seq x y z
N MET A 1 -5.97 16.16 4.89
CA MET A 1 -5.78 14.88 5.63
C MET A 1 -5.92 13.72 4.66
N LEU A 2 -4.95 12.80 4.60
CA LEU A 2 -4.99 11.65 3.68
C LEU A 2 -6.21 10.73 3.88
N LEU A 3 -6.68 10.60 5.12
CA LEU A 3 -7.84 9.75 5.48
C LEU A 3 -9.13 10.09 4.73
N LYS A 4 -9.31 11.34 4.26
CA LYS A 4 -10.52 11.76 3.53
C LYS A 4 -10.62 11.17 2.10
N HIS A 5 -9.53 10.59 1.60
CA HIS A 5 -9.45 9.98 0.27
C HIS A 5 -9.57 8.45 0.32
N ILE A 6 -9.75 7.87 1.50
CA ILE A 6 -9.95 6.43 1.68
C ILE A 6 -11.40 6.07 1.35
N SER A 7 -11.60 4.95 0.67
CA SER A 7 -12.94 4.44 0.33
C SER A 7 -13.83 4.34 1.59
N GLY A 8 -15.03 4.89 1.50
CA GLY A 8 -16.01 4.92 2.59
C GLY A 8 -15.80 6.01 3.64
N LEU A 9 -14.68 6.75 3.63
CA LEU A 9 -14.44 7.86 4.57
C LEU A 9 -14.71 9.23 3.95
N ASN A 10 -15.38 10.09 4.73
CA ASN A 10 -15.51 11.52 4.43
C ASN A 10 -14.65 12.38 5.38
N GLU A 11 -14.60 13.69 5.14
CA GLU A 11 -13.83 14.64 5.95
C GLU A 11 -14.23 14.61 7.44
N THR A 12 -15.53 14.52 7.73
CA THR A 12 -16.03 14.46 9.11
C THR A 12 -15.57 13.19 9.84
N GLN A 13 -15.58 12.06 9.14
CA GLN A 13 -15.13 10.77 9.66
C GLN A 13 -13.61 10.74 9.84
N ALA A 14 -12.85 11.29 8.90
CA ALA A 14 -11.41 11.45 9.02
C ALA A 14 -11.02 12.27 10.27
N VAL A 15 -11.69 13.40 10.51
CA VAL A 15 -11.50 14.21 11.72
C VAL A 15 -11.87 13.43 12.98
N SER A 16 -12.95 12.65 12.94
CA SER A 16 -13.40 11.83 14.08
C SER A 16 -12.39 10.73 14.43
N ILE A 17 -11.78 10.09 13.43
CA ILE A 17 -10.72 9.08 13.63
C ILE A 17 -9.49 9.71 14.30
N VAL A 18 -9.04 10.87 13.81
CA VAL A 18 -7.89 11.57 14.38
C VAL A 18 -8.17 12.01 15.81
N LYS A 19 -9.36 12.56 16.06
CA LYS A 19 -9.79 12.96 17.41
C LYS A 19 -9.82 11.76 18.36
N TYR A 20 -10.46 10.66 17.94
CA TYR A 20 -10.52 9.43 18.74
C TYR A 20 -9.13 8.90 19.09
N ARG A 21 -8.19 8.93 18.14
CA ARG A 21 -6.80 8.53 18.36
C ARG A 21 -6.07 9.45 19.35
N ASN A 22 -6.34 10.75 19.30
CA ASN A 22 -5.72 11.69 20.24
C ASN A 22 -6.27 11.50 21.66
N ASP A 23 -7.58 11.23 21.79
CA ASP A 23 -8.25 11.07 23.09
C ASP A 23 -7.99 9.68 23.73
N ASN A 24 -7.95 8.61 22.93
CA ASN A 24 -7.87 7.21 23.41
C ASN A 24 -6.49 6.58 23.17
N GLY A 25 -5.58 7.29 22.52
CA GLY A 25 -4.27 6.76 22.11
C GLY A 25 -4.31 5.93 20.83
N LYS A 26 -3.26 5.14 20.61
CA LYS A 26 -3.05 4.37 19.37
C LYS A 26 -4.10 3.26 19.23
N PHE A 27 -4.51 2.99 17.99
CA PHE A 27 -5.38 1.85 17.68
C PHE A 27 -4.60 0.53 17.83
N THR A 28 -5.18 -0.42 18.57
CA THR A 28 -4.61 -1.76 18.80
C THR A 28 -5.19 -2.85 17.89
N SER A 29 -6.19 -2.50 17.07
CA SER A 29 -6.79 -3.37 16.06
C SER A 29 -7.61 -2.55 15.07
N ARG A 30 -7.86 -3.09 13.87
CA ARG A 30 -8.83 -2.49 12.93
C ARG A 30 -10.23 -2.43 13.52
N LYS A 31 -10.64 -3.46 14.28
CA LYS A 31 -11.97 -3.50 14.93
C LYS A 31 -12.22 -2.31 15.86
N ALA A 32 -11.16 -1.69 16.41
CA ALA A 32 -11.29 -0.47 17.21
C ALA A 32 -11.83 0.73 16.41
N LEU A 33 -11.72 0.74 15.08
CA LEU A 33 -12.32 1.76 14.22
C LEU A 33 -13.85 1.77 14.31
N LYS A 34 -14.50 0.64 14.61
CA LYS A 34 -15.95 0.58 14.87
C LYS A 34 -16.37 1.37 16.13
N LYS A 35 -15.44 1.65 17.05
CA LYS A 35 -15.71 2.46 18.25
C LYS A 35 -15.64 3.96 17.98
N VAL A 36 -15.13 4.37 16.82
CA VAL A 36 -15.02 5.77 16.45
C VAL A 36 -16.42 6.30 16.15
N PRO A 37 -16.84 7.42 16.74
CA PRO A 37 -18.13 8.02 16.44
C PRO A 37 -18.23 8.33 14.94
N LYS A 38 -19.40 8.05 14.34
CA LYS A 38 -19.70 8.25 12.90
C LYS A 38 -19.08 7.22 11.94
N ILE A 39 -18.40 6.19 12.44
CA ILE A 39 -18.00 5.02 11.65
C ILE A 39 -19.03 3.91 11.87
N GLY A 40 -19.93 3.73 10.89
CA GLY A 40 -20.88 2.61 10.88
C GLY A 40 -20.25 1.33 10.29
N GLU A 41 -20.99 0.22 10.34
CA GLU A 41 -20.48 -1.07 9.83
C GLU A 41 -20.13 -1.03 8.33
N LYS A 42 -20.99 -0.41 7.52
CA LYS A 42 -20.74 -0.27 6.07
C LYS A 42 -19.52 0.61 5.76
N THR A 43 -19.34 1.70 6.52
CA THR A 43 -18.14 2.54 6.39
C THR A 43 -16.89 1.77 6.81
N PHE A 44 -16.97 0.99 7.89
CA PHE A 44 -15.87 0.16 8.34
C PHE A 44 -15.49 -0.88 7.29
N GLU A 45 -16.47 -1.58 6.73
CA GLU A 45 -16.26 -2.57 5.66
C GLU A 45 -15.57 -1.94 4.44
N GLN A 46 -15.99 -0.75 4.00
CA GLN A 46 -15.33 -0.09 2.85
C GLN A 46 -13.91 0.40 3.16
N ALA A 47 -13.66 0.84 4.40
CA ALA A 47 -12.40 1.47 4.78
C ALA A 47 -11.35 0.49 5.34
N ALA A 48 -11.78 -0.65 5.92
CA ALA A 48 -10.90 -1.52 6.70
C ALA A 48 -9.76 -2.14 5.89
N GLY A 49 -9.98 -2.43 4.60
CA GLY A 49 -8.93 -2.94 3.69
C GLY A 49 -7.81 -1.94 3.41
N PHE A 50 -8.07 -0.64 3.57
CA PHE A 50 -7.12 0.43 3.25
C PHE A 50 -6.41 1.00 4.47
N ILE A 51 -6.89 0.70 5.69
CA ILE A 51 -6.32 1.23 6.93
C ILE A 51 -5.43 0.17 7.58
N LYS A 52 -4.12 0.41 7.61
CA LYS A 52 -3.16 -0.47 8.26
C LYS A 52 -2.93 -0.06 9.71
N VAL A 53 -2.88 -1.05 10.62
CA VAL A 53 -2.61 -0.83 12.04
C VAL A 53 -1.34 -1.58 12.43
N ALA A 54 -0.20 -0.89 12.39
CA ALA A 54 1.12 -1.49 12.59
C ALA A 54 1.32 -2.08 14.01
N GLU A 55 0.70 -1.47 15.02
CA GLU A 55 0.77 -1.95 16.42
C GLU A 55 -0.36 -2.92 16.78
N SER A 56 -1.06 -3.45 15.78
CA SER A 56 -2.10 -4.45 16.04
C SER A 56 -1.49 -5.75 16.57
N SER A 57 -2.24 -6.39 17.46
CA SER A 57 -1.96 -7.76 17.89
C SER A 57 -2.12 -8.79 16.76
N ASN A 58 -2.94 -8.48 15.75
CA ASN A 58 -3.14 -9.32 14.58
C ASN A 58 -2.21 -8.86 13.44
N ILE A 59 -1.36 -9.76 12.96
CA ILE A 59 -0.46 -9.50 11.83
C ILE A 59 -1.21 -9.12 10.54
N LEU A 60 -2.43 -9.63 10.33
CA LEU A 60 -3.23 -9.37 9.13
C LEU A 60 -3.68 -7.91 9.05
N ASP A 61 -3.82 -7.21 10.18
CA ASP A 61 -4.17 -5.79 10.22
C ASP A 61 -3.07 -4.88 9.63
N SER A 62 -1.85 -5.41 9.50
CA SER A 62 -0.73 -4.72 8.84
C SER A 62 -0.62 -5.04 7.34
N THR A 63 -1.44 -5.96 6.84
CA THR A 63 -1.46 -6.40 5.43
C THR A 63 -2.60 -5.74 4.65
N TRP A 64 -2.65 -5.95 3.34
CA TRP A 64 -3.77 -5.53 2.49
C TRP A 64 -4.98 -6.49 2.55
N VAL A 65 -4.93 -7.56 3.34
CA VAL A 65 -6.03 -8.50 3.49
C VAL A 65 -7.21 -7.81 4.17
N HIS A 66 -8.42 -7.97 3.60
CA HIS A 66 -9.65 -7.45 4.17
C HIS A 66 -10.12 -8.29 5.38
N PRO A 67 -10.70 -7.71 6.45
CA PRO A 67 -11.22 -8.46 7.60
C PRO A 67 -12.22 -9.58 7.25
N GLU A 68 -12.97 -9.43 6.16
CA GLU A 68 -13.88 -10.46 5.64
C GLU A 68 -13.13 -11.75 5.24
N SER A 69 -11.89 -11.60 4.79
CA SER A 69 -11.06 -12.71 4.32
C SER A 69 -10.08 -13.21 5.38
N TYR A 70 -10.20 -12.80 6.65
CA TYR A 70 -9.29 -13.23 7.71
C TYR A 70 -9.35 -14.74 7.94
N GLU A 71 -10.56 -15.32 7.95
CA GLU A 71 -10.72 -16.77 8.11
C GLU A 71 -10.03 -17.53 6.96
N ALA A 72 -10.18 -17.05 5.72
CA ALA A 72 -9.53 -17.64 4.55
C ALA A 72 -8.00 -17.49 4.62
N ALA A 73 -7.50 -16.33 5.04
CA ALA A 73 -6.07 -16.07 5.19
C ALA A 73 -5.45 -16.91 6.31
N GLU A 74 -6.13 -17.07 7.45
CA GLU A 74 -5.69 -17.93 8.56
C GLU A 74 -5.56 -19.38 8.12
N LYS A 75 -6.60 -19.94 7.50
CA LYS A 75 -6.55 -21.31 6.96
C LYS A 75 -5.49 -21.46 5.87
N MET A 76 -5.30 -20.46 5.00
CA MET A 76 -4.24 -20.48 3.99
C MET A 76 -2.85 -20.47 4.62
N MET A 77 -2.64 -19.73 5.71
CA MET A 77 -1.39 -19.75 6.47
C MET A 77 -1.15 -21.11 7.16
N GLU A 78 -2.19 -21.75 7.68
CA GLU A 78 -2.10 -23.11 8.23
C GLU A 78 -1.72 -24.14 7.18
N LEU A 79 -2.33 -24.07 5.99
CA LEU A 79 -1.97 -24.92 4.84
C LEU A 79 -0.53 -24.66 4.34
N ALA A 80 -0.03 -23.44 4.51
CA ALA A 80 1.36 -23.05 4.25
C ALA A 80 2.35 -23.51 5.34
N GLY A 81 1.87 -24.09 6.45
CA GLY A 81 2.70 -24.57 7.56
C GLY A 81 3.13 -23.47 8.53
N VAL A 82 2.45 -22.30 8.52
CA VAL A 82 2.73 -21.20 9.44
C VAL A 82 1.47 -20.93 10.28
N PRO A 83 1.33 -21.52 11.47
CA PRO A 83 0.16 -21.27 12.31
C PRO A 83 0.11 -19.81 12.75
N HIS A 84 -1.07 -19.20 12.67
CA HIS A 84 -1.31 -17.82 13.11
C HIS A 84 -0.99 -17.63 14.62
N ALA A 85 -1.15 -18.70 15.41
CA ALA A 85 -0.89 -18.73 16.83
C ALA A 85 0.59 -18.45 17.16
N GLY A 86 0.88 -17.25 17.66
CA GLY A 86 2.21 -16.84 18.13
C GLY A 86 2.96 -15.90 17.18
N LEU A 87 2.40 -15.58 16.02
CA LEU A 87 2.96 -14.57 15.13
C LEU A 87 2.56 -13.18 15.62
N LYS A 88 3.54 -12.42 16.13
CA LYS A 88 3.34 -11.03 16.55
C LYS A 88 4.40 -10.12 15.93
N GLY A 89 3.98 -8.92 15.59
CA GLY A 89 4.85 -7.87 15.09
C GLY A 89 5.56 -8.23 13.78
N THR A 90 6.63 -7.49 13.50
CA THR A 90 7.42 -7.58 12.27
C THR A 90 8.08 -8.96 12.08
N ALA A 91 8.47 -9.63 13.17
CA ALA A 91 9.07 -10.96 13.11
C ALA A 91 8.08 -12.05 12.65
N GLY A 92 6.82 -11.97 13.09
CA GLY A 92 5.77 -12.88 12.61
C GLY A 92 5.49 -12.67 11.13
N LEU A 93 5.44 -11.41 10.70
CA LEU A 93 5.24 -11.00 9.32
C LEU A 93 6.34 -11.52 8.38
N ALA A 94 7.60 -11.50 8.83
CA ALA A 94 8.73 -12.03 8.07
C ALA A 94 8.61 -13.54 7.84
N LYS A 95 8.22 -14.31 8.85
CA LYS A 95 8.01 -15.76 8.72
C LYS A 95 6.90 -16.10 7.72
N VAL A 96 5.79 -15.36 7.77
CA VAL A 96 4.70 -15.51 6.79
C VAL A 96 5.21 -15.21 5.39
N ARG A 97 5.92 -14.10 5.21
CA ARG A 97 6.53 -13.74 3.92
C ARG A 97 7.46 -14.84 3.40
N GLU A 98 8.34 -15.38 4.24
CA GLU A 98 9.27 -16.45 3.85
C GLU A 98 8.55 -17.73 3.44
N ALA A 99 7.50 -18.12 4.16
CA ALA A 99 6.70 -19.28 3.81
C ALA A 99 5.98 -19.07 2.47
N PHE A 100 5.34 -17.91 2.27
CA PHE A 100 4.62 -17.60 1.04
C PHE A 100 5.54 -17.35 -0.16
N LEU A 101 6.80 -16.95 0.06
CA LEU A 101 7.84 -16.91 -0.98
C LEU A 101 8.25 -18.30 -1.47
N LYS A 102 8.19 -19.31 -0.60
CA LYS A 102 8.51 -20.71 -0.93
C LYS A 102 7.35 -21.46 -1.58
N ILE A 103 6.15 -20.88 -1.57
CA ILE A 103 4.97 -21.47 -2.18
C ILE A 103 4.97 -21.16 -3.68
N ASP A 104 5.05 -22.22 -4.49
CA ASP A 104 4.78 -22.15 -5.91
C ASP A 104 3.35 -21.65 -6.18
N GLU A 105 3.21 -20.76 -7.17
CA GLU A 105 1.92 -20.20 -7.60
C GLU A 105 0.93 -21.28 -8.06
N LYS A 106 1.44 -22.47 -8.43
CA LYS A 106 0.64 -23.64 -8.79
C LYS A 106 -0.20 -24.20 -7.63
N LYS A 107 0.15 -23.90 -6.37
CA LYS A 107 -0.63 -24.32 -5.19
C LYS A 107 -1.79 -23.38 -4.86
N ILE A 108 -1.83 -22.18 -5.44
CA ILE A 108 -2.91 -21.20 -5.25
C ILE A 108 -4.29 -21.77 -5.65
N PRO A 109 -4.47 -22.43 -6.82
CA PRO A 109 -5.76 -23.04 -7.16
C PRO A 109 -6.16 -24.17 -6.20
N GLU A 110 -5.22 -24.99 -5.72
CA GLU A 110 -5.51 -26.03 -4.72
C GLU A 110 -5.97 -25.44 -3.38
N PHE A 111 -5.39 -24.31 -2.97
CA PHE A 111 -5.84 -23.58 -1.79
C PHE A 111 -7.23 -22.97 -2.01
N ALA A 112 -7.50 -22.44 -3.20
CA ALA A 112 -8.82 -21.90 -3.55
C ALA A 112 -9.92 -22.97 -3.42
N GLU A 113 -9.69 -24.16 -3.96
CA GLU A 113 -10.61 -25.30 -3.86
C GLU A 113 -10.81 -25.76 -2.42
N LYS A 114 -9.73 -25.91 -1.64
CA LYS A 114 -9.82 -26.32 -0.23
C LYS A 114 -10.52 -25.31 0.67
N LEU A 115 -10.39 -24.02 0.37
CA LEU A 115 -10.99 -22.94 1.14
C LEU A 115 -12.38 -22.56 0.65
N GLY A 116 -12.81 -23.08 -0.51
CA GLY A 116 -14.08 -22.72 -1.14
C GLY A 116 -14.15 -21.25 -1.58
N ILE A 117 -12.99 -20.64 -1.87
CA ILE A 117 -12.90 -19.23 -2.30
C ILE A 117 -12.57 -19.14 -3.78
N SER A 118 -12.82 -17.97 -4.39
CA SER A 118 -12.40 -17.73 -5.76
C SER A 118 -10.87 -17.76 -5.89
N ILE A 119 -10.38 -18.24 -7.04
CA ILE A 119 -8.94 -18.28 -7.35
C ILE A 119 -8.35 -16.86 -7.30
N LEU A 120 -9.14 -15.86 -7.71
CA LEU A 120 -8.79 -14.44 -7.60
C LEU A 120 -8.53 -14.04 -6.14
N LEU A 121 -9.45 -14.33 -5.23
CA LEU A 121 -9.28 -14.01 -3.81
C LEU A 121 -8.11 -14.76 -3.18
N ALA A 122 -7.92 -16.02 -3.55
CA ALA A 122 -6.77 -16.81 -3.10
C ALA A 122 -5.44 -16.19 -3.57
N SER A 123 -5.39 -15.74 -4.83
CA SER A 123 -4.23 -15.05 -5.38
C SER A 123 -3.97 -13.71 -4.69
N ASP A 124 -5.01 -12.91 -4.44
CA ASP A 124 -4.89 -11.62 -3.75
C ASP A 124 -4.39 -11.78 -2.32
N ILE A 125 -4.92 -12.76 -1.58
CA ILE A 125 -4.44 -13.09 -0.23
C ILE A 125 -2.99 -13.54 -0.30
N ALA A 126 -2.64 -14.45 -1.21
CA ALA A 126 -1.26 -14.92 -1.35
C ALA A 126 -0.30 -13.77 -1.69
N ALA A 127 -0.68 -12.85 -2.59
CA ALA A 127 0.10 -11.68 -2.93
C ALA A 127 0.27 -10.73 -1.72
N ALA A 128 -0.82 -10.48 -0.98
CA ALA A 128 -0.80 -9.67 0.23
C ALA A 128 0.08 -10.29 1.33
N LEU A 129 0.13 -11.61 1.45
CA LEU A 129 0.99 -12.31 2.42
C LEU A 129 2.46 -12.41 1.97
N LYS A 130 2.73 -12.50 0.66
CA LYS A 130 4.09 -12.42 0.07
C LYS A 130 4.72 -11.05 0.34
N LYS A 131 3.96 -9.96 0.14
CA LYS A 131 4.43 -8.58 0.35
C LYS A 131 3.41 -7.79 1.20
N PRO A 132 3.41 -7.98 2.53
CA PRO A 132 2.41 -7.39 3.43
C PRO A 132 2.51 -5.86 3.52
N GLY A 133 3.69 -5.32 3.28
CA GLY A 133 3.95 -3.89 3.19
C GLY A 133 3.97 -3.33 1.77
N LEU A 134 3.52 -4.09 0.74
CA LEU A 134 3.63 -3.66 -0.66
C LEU A 134 3.15 -2.22 -0.81
N ASP A 135 4.10 -1.34 -1.14
CA ASP A 135 3.78 -0.03 -1.62
C ASP A 135 3.65 -0.15 -3.15
N PRO A 136 2.46 0.01 -3.73
CA PRO A 136 2.28 -0.07 -5.18
C PRO A 136 3.14 0.96 -5.94
N ARG A 137 3.72 1.95 -5.24
CA ARG A 137 4.67 2.91 -5.81
C ARG A 137 6.08 2.35 -6.00
N GLU A 138 6.46 1.27 -5.31
CA GLU A 138 7.77 0.63 -5.48
C GLU A 138 7.88 -0.12 -6.81
N GLU A 139 6.74 -0.49 -7.42
CA GLU A 139 6.69 -1.11 -8.76
C GLU A 139 6.60 -0.07 -9.89
N LEU A 140 6.54 1.22 -9.57
CA LEU A 140 6.66 2.24 -10.60
C LEU A 140 8.07 2.16 -11.19
N PRO A 141 8.22 2.11 -12.53
CA PRO A 141 9.54 2.16 -13.12
C PRO A 141 10.25 3.38 -12.53
N PRO A 142 11.50 3.22 -12.07
CA PRO A 142 12.24 4.34 -11.53
C PRO A 142 12.18 5.44 -12.59
N ILE A 143 11.88 6.67 -12.16
CA ILE A 143 12.07 7.84 -13.02
C ILE A 143 13.53 7.77 -13.45
N MET A 144 13.75 7.34 -14.70
CA MET A 144 15.04 7.42 -15.33
C MET A 144 15.28 8.91 -15.54
N LEU A 145 15.90 9.54 -14.55
CA LEU A 145 16.56 10.81 -14.77
C LEU A 145 17.61 10.49 -15.84
N LYS A 146 17.35 10.90 -17.09
CA LYS A 146 18.37 10.91 -18.13
C LYS A 146 19.41 11.93 -17.69
N SER A 147 20.41 11.45 -16.95
CA SER A 147 21.50 12.26 -16.38
C SER A 147 22.59 12.60 -17.40
N ASP A 148 22.38 12.31 -18.68
CA ASP A 148 23.47 12.32 -19.66
C ASP A 148 23.80 13.71 -20.23
N VAL A 149 23.20 14.78 -19.70
CA VAL A 149 23.49 16.16 -20.14
C VAL A 149 23.87 17.00 -18.91
N LEU A 150 25.14 16.89 -18.50
CA LEU A 150 25.71 17.71 -17.41
C LEU A 150 26.13 19.10 -17.90
N SER A 151 26.28 19.28 -19.21
CA SER A 151 26.78 20.53 -19.80
C SER A 151 26.00 20.95 -21.05
N ILE A 152 25.97 22.25 -21.32
CA ILE A 152 25.34 22.82 -22.52
C ILE A 152 26.01 22.31 -23.81
N SER A 153 27.26 21.87 -23.72
CA SER A 153 28.05 21.31 -24.83
C SER A 153 27.54 19.94 -25.30
N ASP A 154 26.79 19.23 -24.45
CA ASP A 154 26.23 17.91 -24.76
C ASP A 154 24.87 18.00 -25.47
N ILE A 155 24.28 19.21 -25.55
CA ILE A 155 22.96 19.45 -26.16
C ILE A 155 23.12 19.60 -27.68
N LYS A 156 22.32 18.83 -28.44
CA LYS A 156 22.22 18.94 -29.90
C LYS A 156 20.81 19.33 -30.32
N VAL A 157 20.71 20.05 -31.43
CA VAL A 157 19.41 20.40 -32.04
C VAL A 157 18.64 19.13 -32.38
N GLY A 158 17.38 19.04 -31.94
CA GLY A 158 16.51 17.88 -32.11
C GLY A 158 16.56 16.85 -30.97
N MET A 159 17.39 17.07 -29.94
CA MET A 159 17.46 16.22 -28.77
C MET A 159 16.20 16.38 -27.89
N LYS A 160 15.58 15.25 -27.52
CA LYS A 160 14.45 15.23 -26.59
C LYS A 160 14.94 15.01 -25.17
N LEU A 161 14.83 16.03 -24.35
CA LEU A 161 15.24 16.03 -22.95
C LEU A 161 14.02 16.08 -22.03
N THR A 162 14.19 15.61 -20.80
CA THR A 162 13.18 15.69 -19.74
C THR A 162 13.69 16.68 -18.70
N GLY A 163 12.89 17.68 -18.38
CA GLY A 163 13.24 18.73 -17.41
C GLY A 163 12.09 19.04 -16.46
N THR A 164 12.38 19.84 -15.44
CA THR A 164 11.42 20.27 -14.42
C THR A 164 11.10 21.75 -14.61
N VAL A 165 9.81 22.12 -14.57
CA VAL A 165 9.39 23.52 -14.67
C VAL A 165 9.80 24.28 -13.41
N ARG A 166 10.64 25.30 -13.57
CA ARG A 166 11.08 26.22 -12.50
C ARG A 166 10.11 27.36 -12.30
N ASN A 167 9.64 27.95 -13.40
CA ASN A 167 8.81 29.14 -13.38
C ASN A 167 7.90 29.19 -14.61
N VAL A 168 6.71 29.76 -14.45
CA VAL A 168 5.72 29.94 -15.51
C VAL A 168 5.43 31.43 -15.64
N VAL A 169 5.51 31.95 -16.86
CA VAL A 169 5.27 33.36 -17.21
C VAL A 169 4.29 33.44 -18.39
N ASP A 170 3.75 34.62 -18.65
CA ASP A 170 2.69 34.80 -19.66
C ASP A 170 3.13 34.44 -21.09
N PHE A 171 4.43 34.42 -21.36
CA PHE A 171 5.01 34.12 -22.67
C PHE A 171 5.72 32.75 -22.74
N GLY A 172 5.65 31.94 -21.69
CA GLY A 172 6.30 30.63 -21.70
C GLY A 172 6.59 30.04 -20.33
N ALA A 173 7.35 28.94 -20.32
CA ALA A 173 7.79 28.29 -19.10
C ALA A 173 9.31 28.11 -19.09
N PHE A 174 9.95 28.43 -17.97
CA PHE A 174 11.35 28.13 -17.74
C PHE A 174 11.49 26.70 -17.21
N VAL A 175 12.19 25.86 -17.95
CA VAL A 175 12.40 24.44 -17.69
C VAL A 175 13.87 24.19 -17.40
N ASP A 176 14.16 23.66 -16.23
CA ASP A 176 15.48 23.17 -15.85
C ASP A 176 15.68 21.76 -16.40
N ILE A 177 16.64 21.61 -17.30
CA ILE A 177 17.01 20.33 -17.93
C ILE A 177 18.29 19.73 -17.32
N GLY A 178 18.75 20.23 -16.17
CA GLY A 178 19.95 19.73 -15.48
C GLY A 178 21.26 20.35 -15.94
N VAL A 179 21.21 21.33 -16.84
CA VAL A 179 22.35 22.19 -17.20
C VAL A 179 22.28 23.47 -16.39
N LYS A 180 23.42 24.15 -16.15
CA LYS A 180 23.50 25.39 -15.35
C LYS A 180 22.58 26.55 -15.81
N ASN A 181 21.89 26.41 -16.94
CA ASN A 181 21.01 27.41 -17.52
C ASN A 181 19.63 26.80 -17.79
N ASP A 182 18.58 27.56 -17.48
CA ASP A 182 17.20 27.15 -17.78
C ASP A 182 16.88 27.33 -19.27
N GLY A 183 16.10 26.42 -19.83
CA GLY A 183 15.51 26.55 -21.17
C GLY A 183 14.16 27.25 -21.12
N LEU A 184 13.87 28.14 -22.06
CA LEU A 184 12.55 28.74 -22.22
C LEU A 184 11.74 27.95 -23.27
N CYS A 185 10.56 27.47 -22.89
CA CYS A 185 9.58 26.83 -23.77
C CYS A 185 8.42 27.76 -24.08
#